data_AF-A0A256XGM5-F1
#
_entry.id   AF-A0A256XGM5-F1
#
_cell.length_a   1.000
_cell.length_b   1.000
_cell.length_c   1.000
_cell.angle_alpha   90.00
_cell.angle_beta   90.00
_cell.angle_gamma   90.00
#
_symmetry.space_group_name_H-M   'P 1'
#
loop_
_entity.id
_entity.type
_entity.pdbx_description
1 polymer ?
#
loop_
_entity_poly.entity_id
_entity_poly.type
_entity_poly.pdbx_seq_one_letter_code
_entity_poly.pdbx_strand_id
1 'polypeptide(L)'
;MAKKFTVKFLEGRKCIFCGKWSLYRLADGRVKCKSCRRVYSIKRLKRDLDILYHFYLEVSANKAAAELGLSYNTVHNRYMFFREKIVEYLDSNFRKLSGELGIDESYFVGKRKGKRGRGAL
;
A
#
# COMPACT_ATOMS: atom_id res chain seq x y z
N MET A 1 11.59 -2.92 17.66
CA MET A 1 10.93 -4.25 17.78
C MET A 1 10.19 -4.72 16.51
N ALA A 2 9.59 -3.85 15.69
CA ALA A 2 8.85 -4.25 14.47
C ALA A 2 9.70 -4.95 13.38
N LYS A 3 11.01 -4.64 13.28
CA LYS A 3 11.91 -5.22 12.26
C LYS A 3 11.99 -6.76 12.28
N LYS A 4 11.78 -7.43 13.43
CA LYS A 4 11.92 -8.90 13.52
C LYS A 4 10.68 -9.67 13.07
N PHE A 5 9.49 -9.07 13.10
CA PHE A 5 8.25 -9.77 12.78
C PHE A 5 8.05 -9.92 11.27
N THR A 6 8.33 -8.87 10.51
CA THR A 6 8.16 -8.82 9.05
C THR A 6 9.17 -9.69 8.30
N VAL A 7 10.38 -9.86 8.84
CA VAL A 7 11.46 -10.67 8.23
C VAL A 7 10.99 -12.09 7.91
N LYS A 8 10.25 -12.73 8.81
CA LYS A 8 9.76 -14.11 8.62
C LYS A 8 8.84 -14.24 7.39
N PHE A 9 8.08 -13.20 7.08
CA PHE A 9 7.23 -13.15 5.88
C PHE A 9 8.04 -12.86 4.63
N LEU A 10 9.02 -11.96 4.73
CA LEU A 10 9.90 -11.56 3.62
C LEU A 10 10.96 -12.62 3.26
N GLU A 11 11.25 -13.54 4.15
CA GLU A 11 12.05 -14.74 3.87
C GLU A 11 11.22 -15.90 3.31
N GLY A 12 9.87 -15.78 3.33
CA GLY A 12 8.96 -16.84 2.92
C GLY A 12 8.84 -17.98 3.92
N ARG A 13 9.22 -17.78 5.19
CA ARG A 13 9.08 -18.78 6.26
C ARG A 13 7.68 -18.79 6.84
N LYS A 14 6.99 -17.65 6.86
CA LYS A 14 5.63 -17.49 7.41
C LYS A 14 4.68 -16.90 6.37
N CYS A 15 3.45 -17.44 6.31
CA CYS A 15 2.51 -17.11 5.26
C CYS A 15 1.85 -15.76 5.52
N ILE A 16 1.89 -14.82 4.58
CA ILE A 16 1.27 -13.49 4.73
C ILE A 16 -0.25 -13.53 4.87
N PHE A 17 -0.89 -14.63 4.47
CA PHE A 17 -2.35 -14.72 4.45
C PHE A 17 -2.93 -15.47 5.64
N CYS A 18 -2.30 -16.57 6.07
CA CYS A 18 -2.82 -17.42 7.15
C CYS A 18 -1.87 -17.52 8.35
N GLY A 19 -0.69 -16.89 8.30
CA GLY A 19 0.27 -16.90 9.40
C GLY A 19 0.95 -18.24 9.69
N LYS A 20 0.67 -19.31 8.94
CA LYS A 20 1.29 -20.63 9.12
C LYS A 20 2.70 -20.70 8.50
N TRP A 21 3.53 -21.60 9.02
CA TRP A 21 4.92 -21.81 8.61
C TRP A 21 5.12 -22.80 7.46
N SER A 22 4.02 -23.24 6.85
CA SER A 22 3.97 -24.35 5.92
C SER A 22 4.19 -23.90 4.46
N LEU A 23 5.24 -23.12 4.18
CA LEU A 23 5.54 -22.66 2.82
C LEU A 23 6.62 -23.49 2.15
N TYR A 24 6.50 -23.64 0.84
CA TYR A 24 7.53 -24.23 0.00
C TYR A 24 7.71 -23.38 -1.26
N ARG A 25 8.91 -23.45 -1.84
CA ARG A 25 9.26 -22.72 -3.06
C ARG A 25 8.82 -23.52 -4.29
N LEU A 26 8.32 -22.80 -5.29
CA LEU A 26 8.03 -23.32 -6.62
C LEU A 26 9.27 -23.15 -7.52
N ALA A 27 9.29 -23.86 -8.65
CA ALA A 27 10.41 -23.82 -9.60
C ALA A 27 10.68 -22.40 -10.14
N ASP A 28 9.64 -21.59 -10.28
CA ASP A 28 9.72 -20.19 -10.73
C ASP A 28 10.13 -19.18 -9.63
N GLY A 29 10.45 -19.67 -8.42
CA GLY A 29 10.87 -18.85 -7.29
C GLY A 29 9.73 -18.20 -6.50
N ARG A 30 8.46 -18.46 -6.83
CA ARG A 30 7.31 -18.08 -5.98
C ARG A 30 7.21 -19.01 -4.76
N VAL A 31 6.45 -18.59 -3.75
CA VAL A 31 6.13 -19.44 -2.59
C VAL A 31 4.68 -19.84 -2.59
N LYS A 32 4.42 -21.10 -2.25
CA LYS A 32 3.08 -21.64 -2.04
C LYS A 32 2.92 -22.09 -0.60
N CYS A 33 1.81 -21.71 0.03
CA CYS A 33 1.48 -22.18 1.37
C CYS A 33 0.70 -23.51 1.29
N LYS A 34 1.17 -24.55 1.97
CA LYS A 34 0.48 -25.86 2.07
C LYS A 34 -0.87 -25.75 2.76
N SER A 35 -1.02 -24.84 3.73
CA SER A 35 -2.26 -24.72 4.51
C SER A 35 -3.36 -23.91 3.83
N CYS A 36 -3.06 -22.74 3.24
CA CYS A 36 -4.08 -21.91 2.59
C CYS A 36 -4.02 -21.97 1.06
N ARG A 37 -3.11 -22.77 0.48
CA ARG A 37 -2.90 -23.00 -0.97
C ARG A 37 -2.55 -21.77 -1.83
N ARG A 38 -2.55 -20.57 -1.25
CA ARG A 38 -2.19 -19.32 -1.95
C ARG A 38 -0.73 -19.33 -2.41
N VAL A 39 -0.52 -18.76 -3.59
CA VAL A 39 0.79 -18.60 -4.24
C VAL A 39 1.08 -17.11 -4.39
N TYR A 40 2.30 -16.70 -4.05
CA TYR A 40 2.70 -15.30 -4.17
C TYR A 40 4.22 -15.17 -4.32
N SER A 41 4.66 -14.01 -4.82
CA SER A 41 6.08 -13.70 -5.04
C SER A 41 6.62 -12.89 -3.88
N ILE A 42 7.70 -13.39 -3.26
CA ILE A 42 8.45 -12.65 -2.23
C ILE A 42 9.07 -11.38 -2.83
N LYS A 43 9.58 -11.45 -4.06
CA LYS A 43 10.17 -10.29 -4.75
C LYS A 43 9.12 -9.19 -4.94
N ARG A 44 7.90 -9.56 -5.32
CA ARG A 44 6.79 -8.60 -5.43
C ARG A 44 6.41 -8.01 -4.08
N LEU A 45 6.35 -8.82 -3.02
CA LEU A 45 6.04 -8.36 -1.68
C LEU A 45 7.07 -7.34 -1.16
N LYS A 46 8.37 -7.60 -1.35
CA LYS A 46 9.45 -6.66 -0.99
C LYS A 46 9.29 -5.34 -1.75
N ARG A 47 9.12 -5.42 -3.07
CA ARG A 47 8.89 -4.24 -3.91
C ARG A 47 7.67 -3.43 -3.46
N ASP A 48 6.56 -4.10 -3.16
CA ASP A 48 5.35 -3.41 -2.70
C ASP A 48 5.57 -2.70 -1.34
N LEU A 49 6.42 -3.24 -0.46
CA LEU A 49 6.82 -2.56 0.78
C LEU A 49 7.72 -1.36 0.54
N ASP A 50 8.68 -1.45 -0.39
CA ASP A 50 9.54 -0.33 -0.74
C ASP A 50 8.69 0.82 -1.34
N ILE A 51 7.73 0.50 -2.21
CA ILE A 51 6.78 1.48 -2.74
C ILE A 51 5.89 2.05 -1.62
N LEU A 52 5.42 1.21 -0.68
CA LEU A 52 4.63 1.68 0.47
C LEU A 52 5.42 2.63 1.37
N TYR A 53 6.72 2.39 1.53
CA TYR A 53 7.59 3.28 2.31
C TYR A 53 7.69 4.67 1.67
N HIS A 54 7.84 4.74 0.35
CA HIS A 54 7.83 6.03 -0.38
C HIS A 54 6.46 6.71 -0.33
N PHE A 55 5.38 5.93 -0.39
CA PHE A 55 4.02 6.43 -0.23
C PHE A 55 3.81 7.05 1.16
N TYR A 56 4.31 6.40 2.21
CA TYR A 56 4.28 6.91 3.58
C TYR A 56 5.07 8.21 3.75
N LEU A 57 6.20 8.35 3.06
CA LEU A 57 7.00 9.58 3.04
C LEU A 57 6.42 10.68 2.13
N GLU A 58 5.23 10.47 1.56
CA GLU A 58 4.55 11.40 0.64
C GLU A 58 5.37 11.76 -0.62
N VAL A 59 6.32 10.91 -0.99
CA VAL A 59 7.12 11.07 -2.21
C VAL A 59 6.22 10.87 -3.43
N SER A 60 6.29 11.77 -4.41
CA SER A 60 5.48 11.66 -5.62
C SER A 60 5.79 10.36 -6.39
N ALA A 61 4.79 9.78 -7.05
CA ALA A 61 4.95 8.53 -7.79
C ALA A 61 6.04 8.61 -8.87
N ASN A 62 6.26 9.78 -9.48
CA ASN A 62 7.35 10.02 -10.42
C ASN A 62 8.73 9.88 -9.76
N LYS A 63 8.94 10.54 -8.62
CA LYS A 63 10.22 10.48 -7.89
C LYS A 63 10.49 9.07 -7.36
N ALA A 64 9.49 8.46 -6.74
CA ALA A 64 9.60 7.09 -6.22
C ALA A 64 9.87 6.07 -7.34
N ALA A 65 9.30 6.25 -8.54
CA ALA A 65 9.59 5.40 -9.68
C ALA A 65 11.05 5.52 -10.15
N ALA A 66 11.59 6.75 -10.20
CA ALA A 66 12.99 6.99 -10.53
C ALA A 66 13.94 6.40 -9.48
N GLU A 67 13.67 6.64 -8.19
CA GLU A 67 14.49 6.15 -7.07
C GLU A 67 14.50 4.62 -6.97
N LEU A 68 13.37 3.96 -7.24
CA LEU A 68 13.24 2.50 -7.18
C LEU A 68 13.61 1.79 -8.49
N GLY A 69 13.92 2.53 -9.57
CA GLY A 69 14.18 1.95 -10.89
C GLY A 69 12.97 1.19 -11.47
N LEU A 70 11.75 1.69 -11.20
CA LEU A 70 10.49 1.08 -11.64
C LEU A 70 9.79 1.95 -12.69
N SER A 71 8.87 1.37 -13.45
CA SER A 71 7.99 2.17 -14.31
C SER A 71 7.05 3.04 -13.47
N TYR A 72 6.80 4.26 -13.92
CA TYR A 72 5.83 5.17 -13.30
C TYR A 72 4.47 4.49 -13.08
N ASN A 73 3.94 3.81 -14.10
CA ASN A 73 2.65 3.12 -14.02
C ASN A 73 2.60 2.08 -12.91
N THR A 74 3.71 1.37 -12.65
CA THR A 74 3.77 0.39 -11.55
C THR A 74 3.62 1.08 -10.20
N VAL A 75 4.37 2.16 -9.95
CA VAL A 75 4.32 2.91 -8.69
C VAL A 75 2.96 3.59 -8.52
N HIS A 76 2.47 4.25 -9.56
CA HIS A 76 1.17 4.92 -9.57
C HIS A 76 0.03 3.95 -9.23
N ASN A 77 -0.03 2.79 -9.89
CA ASN A 77 -1.07 1.80 -9.61
C ASN A 77 -1.00 1.27 -8.18
N ARG A 78 0.20 1.10 -7.61
CA ARG A 78 0.36 0.72 -6.20
C ARG A 78 -0.08 1.81 -5.26
N TYR A 79 0.23 3.08 -5.54
CA TYR A 79 -0.24 4.22 -4.76
C TYR A 79 -1.77 4.28 -4.74
N MET A 80 -2.42 4.13 -5.89
CA MET A 80 -3.89 4.11 -5.98
C MET A 80 -4.47 2.95 -5.17
N PHE A 81 -3.91 1.74 -5.32
CA PHE A 81 -4.31 0.59 -4.52
C PHE A 81 -4.17 0.84 -3.01
N PHE A 82 -3.11 1.51 -2.54
CA PHE A 82 -2.97 1.83 -1.12
C PHE A 82 -4.05 2.79 -0.63
N ARG A 83 -4.37 3.82 -1.43
CA ARG A 83 -5.45 4.76 -1.11
C ARG A 83 -6.79 4.05 -1.01
N GLU A 84 -7.11 3.17 -1.95
CA GLU A 84 -8.31 2.34 -1.90
C GLU A 84 -8.39 1.53 -0.59
N LYS A 85 -7.28 0.88 -0.19
CA LYS A 85 -7.24 0.11 1.07
C LYS A 85 -7.35 0.96 2.32
N ILE A 86 -6.85 2.19 2.29
CA ILE A 86 -7.05 3.15 3.38
C ILE A 86 -8.53 3.53 3.47
N VAL A 87 -9.18 3.84 2.35
CA VAL A 87 -10.62 4.16 2.34
C VAL A 87 -11.45 2.99 2.85
N GLU A 88 -11.23 1.77 2.33
CA GLU A 88 -11.93 0.56 2.81
C GLU A 88 -11.76 0.36 4.33
N TYR A 89 -10.54 0.58 4.85
CA TYR A 89 -10.27 0.48 6.28
C TYR A 89 -11.01 1.58 7.06
N LEU A 90 -10.93 2.85 6.63
CA LEU A 90 -11.58 3.96 7.30
C LEU A 90 -13.10 3.80 7.32
N ASP A 91 -13.72 3.43 6.19
CA ASP A 91 -15.15 3.16 6.11
C ASP A 91 -15.59 2.05 7.08
N SER A 92 -14.79 0.97 7.17
CA SER A 92 -15.09 -0.13 8.08
C SER A 92 -15.00 0.27 9.56
N ASN A 93 -14.17 1.26 9.90
CA ASN A 93 -14.01 1.75 11.27
C ASN A 93 -14.99 2.88 11.60
N PHE A 94 -15.30 3.74 10.63
CA PHE A 94 -16.29 4.80 10.78
C PHE A 94 -17.66 4.22 11.15
N ARG A 95 -18.06 3.10 10.54
CA ARG A 95 -19.29 2.37 10.89
C ARG A 95 -19.36 1.87 12.34
N LYS A 96 -18.24 1.83 13.06
CA LYS A 96 -18.17 1.41 14.48
C LYS A 96 -18.23 2.60 15.43
N LEU A 97 -18.08 3.82 14.94
CA LEU A 97 -18.16 5.03 15.74
C LEU A 97 -19.62 5.32 16.09
N SER A 98 -19.88 5.69 17.34
CA SER A 98 -21.20 6.09 17.83
C SER A 98 -21.05 7.22 18.85
N GLY A 99 -22.11 8.00 19.06
CA GLY A 99 -22.11 9.16 19.95
C GLY A 99 -21.78 10.47 19.24
N GLU A 100 -21.32 11.46 20.03
CA GLU A 100 -20.91 12.77 19.52
C GLU A 100 -19.55 12.68 18.81
N LEU A 101 -19.47 13.25 17.61
CA LEU A 101 -18.27 13.24 16.77
C LEU A 101 -17.80 14.67 16.54
N GLY A 102 -16.53 14.94 16.88
CA GLY A 102 -15.83 16.14 16.45
C GLY A 102 -15.37 15.98 15.00
N ILE A 103 -15.75 16.91 14.13
CA ILE A 103 -15.35 16.92 12.72
C ILE A 103 -14.48 18.15 12.50
N ASP A 104 -13.23 17.94 12.12
CA ASP A 104 -12.32 19.01 11.71
C ASP A 104 -12.36 19.15 10.19
N GLU A 105 -12.69 20.35 9.71
CA GLU A 105 -12.63 20.67 8.29
C GLU A 105 -11.21 21.04 7.88
N SER A 106 -10.62 20.27 6.97
CA SER A 106 -9.34 20.60 6.34
C SER A 106 -9.56 20.98 4.88
N TYR A 107 -9.20 22.22 4.52
CA TYR A 107 -9.33 22.72 3.16
C TYR A 107 -8.07 22.40 2.33
N PHE A 108 -8.19 21.44 1.42
CA PHE A 108 -7.11 21.09 0.50
C PHE A 108 -7.34 21.73 -0.88
N VAL A 109 -6.46 22.67 -1.27
CA VAL A 109 -6.50 23.29 -2.60
C VAL A 109 -5.79 22.42 -3.62
N GLY A 110 -6.55 21.75 -4.47
CA GLY A 110 -6.01 21.12 -5.68
C GLY A 110 -5.68 22.16 -6.76
N LYS A 111 -4.67 21.91 -7.58
CA LYS A 111 -4.42 22.68 -8.81
C LYS A 111 -5.56 22.43 -9.80
N ARG A 112 -6.53 23.35 -9.88
CA ARG A 112 -7.70 23.21 -10.77
C ARG A 112 -7.35 23.67 -12.19
N LYS A 113 -7.85 22.96 -13.21
CA LYS A 113 -7.69 23.37 -14.62
C LYS A 113 -8.55 24.60 -14.90
N GLY A 114 -7.94 25.68 -15.39
CA GLY A 114 -8.62 26.90 -15.85
C GLY A 114 -8.71 28.01 -14.80
N LYS A 115 -9.14 29.21 -15.24
CA LYS A 115 -9.32 30.38 -14.39
C LYS A 115 -10.80 30.50 -13.98
N ARG A 116 -11.11 30.42 -12.68
CA ARG A 116 -12.45 30.72 -12.13
C ARG A 116 -12.31 31.43 -10.77
N GLY A 117 -13.14 32.45 -10.57
CA GLY A 117 -13.14 33.38 -9.44
C GLY A 117 -13.46 34.80 -9.92
N ARG A 118 -13.86 35.72 -9.04
CA ARG A 118 -13.95 37.15 -9.40
C ARG A 118 -12.51 37.64 -9.68
N GLY A 119 -12.25 38.13 -10.90
CA GLY A 119 -10.91 38.56 -11.33
C GLY A 119 -10.11 37.54 -12.15
N ALA A 120 -10.72 36.44 -12.58
CA ALA A 120 -10.13 35.57 -13.60
C ALA A 120 -10.15 36.25 -14.98
N LEU A 121 -9.03 36.82 -15.42
CA LEU A 121 -8.78 37.32 -16.79
C LEU A 121 -8.71 36.22 -17.82
#